data_AF-A0AA43ITJ5-F1
#
_entry.id   AF-A0AA43ITJ5-F1
#
_cell.length_a   1.000
_cell.length_b   1.000
_cell.length_c   1.000
_cell.angle_alpha   90.00
_cell.angle_beta   90.00
_cell.angle_gamma   90.00
#
_symmetry.space_group_name_H-M   'P 1'
#
loop_
_entity.id
_entity.type
_entity.pdbx_description
1 polymer ?
#
loop_
_entity_poly.entity_id
_entity_poly.type
_entity_poly.pdbx_seq_one_letter_code
_entity_poly.pdbx_strand_id
1 'polypeptide(L)' 'VLTVEGNWADRLEDELVDEDNRRYSPLAMMLRSRYLVDVDCWSEARGQPIKPGTVCNAIRERLEREERR' A
#
# COMPACT_ATOMS: atom_id res chain seq x y z
N VAL A 1 2.55 -6.10 -7.70
CA VAL A 1 2.42 -4.66 -8.08
C VAL A 1 1.98 -3.88 -6.85
N LEU A 2 2.42 -2.63 -6.67
CA LEU A 2 2.10 -1.81 -5.48
C LEU A 2 1.48 -0.46 -5.89
N THR A 3 0.41 -0.02 -5.22
CA THR A 3 -0.07 1.37 -5.28
C THR A 3 0.55 2.22 -4.17
N VAL A 4 0.76 3.52 -4.43
CA VAL A 4 1.14 4.52 -3.43
C VAL A 4 0.03 5.57 -3.39
N GLU A 5 -0.76 5.61 -2.31
CA GLU A 5 -1.99 6.41 -2.25
C GLU A 5 -2.07 7.28 -0.98
N GLY A 6 -2.52 8.53 -1.15
CA GLY A 6 -2.76 9.48 -0.05
C GLY A 6 -4.11 9.26 0.62
N ASN A 7 -4.40 8.03 1.00
CA ASN A 7 -5.69 7.60 1.53
C ASN A 7 -5.50 6.56 2.64
N TRP A 8 -6.58 6.13 3.27
CA TRP A 8 -6.52 5.16 4.36
C TRP A 8 -6.40 3.72 3.84
N ALA A 9 -5.58 2.91 4.51
CA ALA A 9 -5.55 1.45 4.43
C ALA A 9 -5.00 0.89 5.74
N ASP A 10 -5.27 -0.38 6.03
CA ASP A 10 -4.73 -1.08 7.20
C ASP A 10 -3.22 -1.31 7.06
N ARG A 11 -2.49 -1.15 8.17
CA ARG A 11 -1.06 -1.48 8.26
C ARG A 11 -0.91 -2.90 8.79
N LEU A 12 0.00 -3.68 8.20
CA LEU A 12 0.28 -5.04 8.68
C LEU A 12 0.94 -5.05 10.07
N GLU A 13 1.48 -3.91 10.49
CA GLU A 13 2.06 -3.74 11.82
C GLU A 13 1.00 -3.46 12.91
N ASP A 14 -0.27 -3.24 12.56
CA ASP A 14 -1.36 -3.02 13.51
C ASP A 14 -1.83 -4.35 14.14
N GLU A 15 -1.97 -4.40 15.47
CA GLU A 15 -2.19 -5.65 16.24
C GLU A 15 -3.42 -6.48 15.80
N LEU A 16 -4.46 -5.81 15.29
CA LEU A 16 -5.71 -6.47 14.88
C LEU A 16 -5.74 -6.85 13.39
N VAL A 17 -4.69 -6.51 12.63
CA VAL A 17 -4.64 -6.70 11.19
C VAL A 17 -3.86 -7.97 10.85
N ASP A 18 -4.46 -8.83 10.03
CA ASP A 18 -3.85 -10.04 9.50
C ASP A 18 -4.03 -10.13 7.97
N GLU A 19 -3.49 -11.19 7.36
CA GLU A 19 -3.56 -11.39 5.91
C GLU A 19 -5.00 -11.58 5.40
N ASP A 20 -5.91 -12.06 6.24
CA ASP A 20 -7.29 -12.39 5.88
C ASP A 20 -8.23 -11.17 6.01
N ASN A 21 -7.91 -10.24 6.92
CA ASN A 21 -8.79 -9.13 7.29
C ASN A 21 -8.29 -7.74 6.83
N ARG A 22 -7.06 -7.63 6.31
CA ARG A 22 -6.46 -6.37 5.89
C ARG A 22 -7.29 -5.65 4.81
N ARG A 23 -7.64 -4.39 5.08
CA ARG A 23 -8.30 -3.51 4.11
C ARG A 23 -7.27 -2.73 3.31
N TYR A 24 -7.26 -2.98 2.01
CA TYR A 24 -6.39 -2.28 1.06
C TYR A 24 -6.92 -0.88 0.73
N SER A 25 -6.04 -0.04 0.19
CA SER A 25 -6.40 1.29 -0.28
C SER A 25 -7.42 1.22 -1.43
N PRO A 26 -8.29 2.24 -1.60
CA PRO A 26 -9.34 2.22 -2.63
C PRO A 26 -8.82 2.01 -4.06
N LEU A 27 -7.67 2.61 -4.42
CA LEU A 27 -7.08 2.39 -5.74
C LEU A 27 -6.63 0.93 -5.92
N ALA A 28 -6.01 0.33 -4.91
CA ALA A 28 -5.62 -1.08 -4.99
C ALA A 28 -6.86 -1.97 -5.14
N MET A 29 -7.92 -1.74 -4.37
CA MET A 29 -9.18 -2.47 -4.50
C MET A 29 -9.81 -2.34 -5.90
N MET A 30 -9.80 -1.14 -6.48
CA MET A 30 -10.31 -0.90 -7.84
C MET A 30 -9.48 -1.67 -8.89
N LEU A 31 -8.16 -1.68 -8.77
CA LEU A 31 -7.29 -2.40 -9.72
C LEU A 31 -7.43 -3.92 -9.57
N ARG A 32 -7.49 -4.45 -8.35
CA ARG A 32 -7.69 -5.88 -8.10
C ARG A 32 -9.03 -6.36 -8.67
N SER A 33 -10.11 -5.63 -8.40
CA SER A 33 -11.45 -5.99 -8.91
C SER A 33 -11.55 -5.91 -10.43
N ARG A 34 -10.91 -4.91 -11.06
CA ARG A 34 -10.99 -4.72 -12.52
C ARG A 34 -10.12 -5.70 -13.30
N TYR A 35 -8.92 -6.02 -12.79
CA TYR A 35 -7.90 -6.71 -13.57
C TYR A 35 -7.54 -8.11 -13.04
N LEU A 36 -8.07 -8.52 -11.88
CA LEU A 36 -7.76 -9.80 -11.23
C LEU A 36 -6.25 -10.00 -11.00
N VAL A 37 -5.52 -8.91 -10.84
CA VAL A 37 -4.09 -8.90 -10.51
C VAL A 37 -3.95 -8.71 -9.01
N ASP A 38 -2.98 -9.40 -8.40
CA ASP A 38 -2.64 -9.14 -7.01
C ASP A 38 -1.87 -7.82 -6.86
N VAL A 39 -2.60 -6.81 -6.41
CA VAL A 39 -2.11 -5.44 -6.19
C VAL A 39 -2.07 -5.18 -4.70
N ASP A 40 -0.88 -4.91 -4.19
CA ASP A 40 -0.66 -4.48 -2.81
C ASP A 40 -0.78 -2.94 -2.71
N CYS A 41 -0.82 -2.40 -1.50
CA CYS A 41 -0.87 -0.96 -1.27
C CYS A 41 0.09 -0.47 -0.18
N TRP A 42 0.68 0.68 -0.43
CA TRP A 42 1.24 1.57 0.58
C TRP A 42 0.35 2.81 0.68
N SER A 43 0.08 3.28 1.90
CA SER A 43 -0.80 4.42 2.09
C SER A 43 -0.39 5.34 3.24
N GLU A 44 -0.75 6.62 3.11
CA GLU A 44 -0.76 7.56 4.23
C GLU A 44 -1.98 8.49 4.18
N ALA A 45 -2.71 8.60 5.30
CA ALA A 45 -3.92 9.42 5.42
C ALA A 45 -3.68 10.58 6.40
N ARG A 46 -2.96 11.61 5.95
CA ARG A 46 -2.58 12.75 6.81
C ARG A 46 -3.35 14.04 6.53
N GLY A 47 -4.21 14.07 5.50
CA GLY A 47 -4.95 15.28 5.11
C GLY A 47 -4.15 16.29 4.30
N GLN A 48 -2.95 15.92 3.84
CA GLN A 48 -2.15 16.71 2.90
C GLN A 48 -1.64 15.83 1.74
N PRO A 49 -1.21 16.43 0.62
CA PRO A 49 -0.58 15.69 -0.47
C PRO A 49 0.68 14.93 -0.01
N ILE A 50 0.89 13.75 -0.60
CA ILE A 50 2.12 12.99 -0.38
C ILE A 50 3.30 13.77 -0.97
N LYS A 51 4.37 13.91 -0.20
CA LYS A 51 5.60 14.53 -0.70
C LYS A 51 6.27 13.61 -1.73
N PRO A 52 6.84 14.13 -2.82
CA PRO A 52 7.52 13.31 -3.83
C PRO A 52 8.60 12.38 -3.24
N GLY A 53 9.37 12.87 -2.25
CA GLY A 53 10.37 12.05 -1.54
C GLY A 53 9.76 10.85 -0.81
N THR A 54 8.57 10.99 -0.23
CA THR A 54 7.86 9.90 0.44
C THR A 54 7.44 8.81 -0.54
N VAL A 55 6.94 9.18 -1.73
CA VAL A 55 6.60 8.22 -2.79
C VAL A 55 7.83 7.40 -3.18
N CYS A 56 8.97 8.07 -3.42
CA CYS A 56 10.21 7.39 -3.77
C CYS A 56 10.70 6.45 -2.65
N ASN A 57 10.57 6.86 -1.38
CA ASN A 57 10.98 6.03 -0.25
C ASN A 57 10.10 4.78 -0.12
N ALA A 58 8.78 4.92 -0.20
CA ALA A 58 7.86 3.80 -0.16
C ALA A 58 8.16 2.73 -1.23
N ILE A 59 8.47 3.18 -2.46
CA ILE A 59 8.85 2.28 -3.56
C ILE A 59 10.18 1.57 -3.27
N ARG A 60 11.22 2.31 -2.84
CA ARG A 60 12.53 1.70 -2.54
C ARG A 60 12.45 0.70 -1.40
N GLU A 61 11.80 1.06 -0.31
CA GLU A 61 11.60 0.16 0.84
C GLU A 61 10.89 -1.13 0.41
N ARG A 62 9.90 -1.04 -0.49
CA ARG A 62 9.19 -2.20 -1.01
C ARG A 62 10.08 -3.09 -1.88
N LEU A 63 10.93 -2.51 -2.73
CA LEU A 63 11.89 -3.26 -3.56
C LEU A 63 12.94 -3.96 -2.70
N GLU A 64 13.51 -3.25 -1.72
CA GLU A 64 14.48 -3.83 -0.79
C GLU A 64 13.89 -4.99 0.03
N ARG A 65 12.62 -4.90 0.45
CA ARG A 65 11.93 -6.03 1.12
C ARG A 65 11.78 -7.23 0.19
N GLU A 66 11.61 -7.00 -1.10
CA GLU A 66 11.49 -8.03 -2.13
C GLU A 66 12.83 -8.69 -2.43
N GLU A 67 13.91 -7.91 -2.50
CA GLU A 67 15.29 -8.43 -2.68
C GLU A 67 15.78 -9.28 -1.50
N ARG A 68 15.24 -9.02 -0.30
CA ARG A 68 15.57 -9.77 0.92
C ARG A 68 14.73 -11.04 1.11
N ARG A 69 13.68 -11.26 0.32
CA ARG A 69 12.82 -12.46 0.36
C ARG A 69 13.38 -13.56 -0.54
#